data_AF-A0A0C2CNP4-F1
#
_entry.id   AF-A0A0C2CNP4-F1
#
_cell.length_a   1.000
_cell.length_b   1.000
_cell.length_c   1.000
_cell.angle_alpha   90.00
_cell.angle_beta   90.00
_cell.angle_gamma   90.00
#
_symmetry.space_group_name_H-M   'P 1'
#
loop_
_entity.id
_entity.type
_entity.pdbx_description
1 polymer ?
#
loop_
_entity_poly.entity_id
_entity_poly.type
_entity_poly.pdbx_seq_one_letter_code
_entity_poly.pdbx_strand_id
1 'polypeptide(L)'
;MPSKNNVTKASDQAPAWLEQMLTRHKNHRRKGVSIAWVGTDEQSDDSATSKFNREAVKEITDSSGDGDLLSEWQGRKVEIHCYPEIRSSSHRPRIIEITLRTQELRDKLLAHMKMGGLSLTKRCVHSYARKVHTRGELEYDRTLRKKAGLLNQQEGRLVYVVRDLSIHKLKNPCAFPRSNEKQNGNANPGSIRSVTCNSVAKPDYQVLLSQYAERLESPQHVLPRYSTRLSSQRHPPSGH
;
A
#
# COMPACT_ATOMS: atom_id res chain seq x y z
N MET A 1 -0.19 5.11 50.45
CA MET A 1 -0.90 4.18 49.55
C MET A 1 -1.13 4.89 48.22
N PRO A 2 -0.31 4.69 47.18
CA PRO A 2 -0.45 5.42 45.94
C PRO A 2 -1.52 4.79 45.03
N SER A 3 -2.19 5.70 44.31
CA SER A 3 -3.40 5.51 43.52
C SER A 3 -3.20 4.61 42.30
N LYS A 4 -4.22 3.80 41.98
CA LYS A 4 -4.28 2.94 40.79
C LYS A 4 -4.47 3.83 39.54
N ASN A 5 -3.44 3.89 38.69
CA ASN A 5 -3.53 4.55 37.39
C ASN A 5 -4.48 3.79 36.47
N ASN A 6 -5.59 4.43 36.11
CA ASN A 6 -6.47 4.01 35.02
C ASN A 6 -5.70 4.09 33.70
N VAL A 7 -5.47 2.94 33.07
CA VAL A 7 -5.00 2.85 31.69
C VAL A 7 -6.18 3.23 30.79
N THR A 8 -6.26 4.49 30.39
CA THR A 8 -7.12 4.94 29.31
C THR A 8 -6.61 4.35 28.00
N LYS A 9 -7.20 3.22 27.58
CA LYS A 9 -7.10 2.77 26.19
C LYS A 9 -7.69 3.88 25.32
N ALA A 10 -6.85 4.53 24.52
CA ALA A 10 -7.34 5.36 23.43
C ALA A 10 -8.22 4.45 22.56
N SER A 11 -9.49 4.83 22.39
CA SER A 11 -10.51 4.06 21.67
C SER A 11 -9.94 3.40 20.42
N ASP A 12 -9.97 2.06 20.41
CA ASP A 12 -9.56 1.19 19.31
C ASP A 12 -10.53 1.26 18.11
N GLN A 13 -11.55 2.14 18.17
CA GLN A 13 -12.58 2.22 17.17
C GLN A 13 -12.24 3.26 16.09
N ALA A 14 -12.21 2.78 14.85
CA ALA A 14 -12.15 3.63 13.66
C ALA A 14 -13.21 4.74 13.75
N PRO A 15 -12.85 6.03 13.57
CA PRO A 15 -13.81 7.12 13.64
C PRO A 15 -14.83 7.00 12.50
N ALA A 16 -16.10 7.33 12.74
CA ALA A 16 -17.20 7.08 11.80
C ALA A 16 -17.00 7.68 10.39
N TRP A 17 -16.26 8.79 10.29
CA TRP A 17 -15.89 9.39 8.99
C TRP A 17 -14.95 8.50 8.18
N LEU A 18 -14.15 7.63 8.81
CA LEU A 18 -13.31 6.64 8.14
C LEU A 18 -14.18 5.58 7.46
N GLU A 19 -15.21 5.06 8.13
CA GLU A 19 -16.17 4.12 7.53
C GLU A 19 -16.88 4.74 6.33
N GLN A 20 -17.22 6.03 6.44
CA GLN A 20 -17.84 6.80 5.35
C GLN A 20 -16.86 7.02 4.17
N MET A 21 -15.58 7.33 4.45
CA MET A 21 -14.52 7.50 3.45
C MET A 21 -14.16 6.17 2.75
N LEU A 22 -14.01 5.09 3.52
CA LEU A 22 -13.78 3.74 3.02
C LEU A 22 -14.94 3.28 2.15
N THR A 23 -16.17 3.62 2.52
CA THR A 23 -17.38 3.32 1.74
C THR A 23 -17.47 4.15 0.46
N ARG A 24 -17.11 5.44 0.49
CA ARG A 24 -17.13 6.35 -0.68
C ARG A 24 -16.10 5.98 -1.76
N HIS A 25 -14.98 5.35 -1.37
CA HIS A 25 -13.94 4.89 -2.30
C HIS A 25 -14.04 3.42 -2.72
N LYS A 26 -15.16 2.73 -2.45
CA LYS A 26 -15.46 1.35 -2.91
C LYS A 26 -15.59 1.18 -4.42
N ASN A 27 -15.25 2.18 -5.24
CA ASN A 27 -15.30 2.11 -6.71
C ASN A 27 -14.22 1.20 -7.33
N HIS A 28 -13.42 0.47 -6.54
CA HIS A 28 -12.63 -0.67 -7.01
C HIS A 28 -13.05 -1.92 -6.25
N ARG A 29 -14.21 -2.48 -6.60
CA ARG A 29 -14.84 -3.68 -6.02
C ARG A 29 -13.86 -4.85 -5.81
N ARG A 30 -12.81 -4.93 -6.64
CA ARG A 30 -11.78 -5.98 -6.61
C ARG A 30 -10.83 -5.89 -5.40
N LYS A 31 -10.46 -4.69 -4.93
CA LYS A 31 -9.39 -4.55 -3.93
C LYS A 31 -9.69 -5.20 -2.56
N GLY A 32 -10.96 -5.23 -2.15
CA GLY A 32 -11.37 -5.88 -0.89
C GLY A 32 -11.30 -7.41 -0.90
N VAL A 33 -11.25 -8.00 -2.10
CA VAL A 33 -11.22 -9.45 -2.35
C VAL A 33 -9.89 -9.90 -2.98
N SER A 34 -8.91 -9.01 -3.05
CA SER A 34 -7.58 -9.28 -3.62
C SER A 34 -6.49 -9.46 -2.56
N ILE A 35 -5.53 -10.32 -2.90
CA ILE A 35 -4.27 -10.54 -2.18
C ILE A 35 -3.14 -10.05 -3.08
N ALA A 36 -2.23 -9.24 -2.54
CA ALA A 36 -0.95 -8.96 -3.16
C ALA A 36 0.10 -9.91 -2.61
N TRP A 37 0.70 -10.69 -3.50
CA TRP A 37 1.83 -11.57 -3.22
C TRP A 37 3.09 -10.97 -3.82
N VAL A 38 4.06 -10.69 -2.97
CA VAL A 38 5.29 -9.96 -3.29
C VAL A 38 6.48 -10.89 -3.11
N GLY A 39 7.50 -10.76 -3.98
CA GLY A 39 8.80 -11.42 -3.80
C GLY A 39 8.87 -12.84 -4.37
N THR A 40 7.97 -13.18 -5.28
CA THR A 40 8.03 -14.41 -6.08
C THR A 40 8.89 -14.17 -7.31
N ASP A 41 9.80 -15.08 -7.62
CA ASP A 41 10.73 -14.92 -8.74
C ASP A 41 10.01 -15.01 -10.09
N GLU A 42 10.43 -14.18 -11.05
CA GLU A 42 9.96 -14.30 -12.43
C GLU A 42 10.68 -15.44 -13.14
N GLN A 43 9.93 -16.17 -13.96
CA GLN A 43 10.46 -17.21 -14.83
C GLN A 43 10.95 -16.60 -16.14
N SER A 44 11.53 -17.44 -17.02
CA SER A 44 12.11 -17.04 -18.33
C SER A 44 11.23 -16.10 -19.16
N ASP A 45 9.92 -16.35 -19.16
CA ASP A 45 8.93 -15.64 -19.96
C ASP A 45 7.58 -15.53 -19.23
N ASP A 46 6.65 -14.72 -19.77
CA ASP A 46 5.35 -14.45 -19.14
C ASP A 46 4.43 -15.65 -19.04
N SER A 47 4.54 -16.59 -19.99
CA SER A 47 3.76 -17.82 -19.97
C SER A 47 4.25 -18.74 -18.85
N ALA A 48 5.56 -18.91 -18.73
CA ALA A 48 6.20 -19.68 -17.66
C ALA A 48 5.89 -19.09 -16.27
N THR A 49 5.98 -17.76 -16.12
CA THR A 49 5.61 -17.09 -14.86
C THR A 49 4.13 -17.28 -14.54
N SER A 50 3.24 -17.13 -15.52
CA SER A 50 1.81 -17.32 -15.30
C SER A 50 1.47 -18.76 -14.92
N LYS A 51 2.11 -19.75 -15.56
CA LYS A 51 1.95 -21.17 -15.23
C LYS A 51 2.45 -21.47 -13.82
N PHE A 52 3.65 -21.01 -13.47
CA PHE A 52 4.22 -21.17 -12.14
C PHE A 52 3.32 -20.55 -11.07
N ASN A 53 2.87 -19.31 -11.26
CA ASN A 53 1.98 -18.64 -10.32
C ASN A 53 0.67 -19.40 -10.13
N ARG A 54 0.11 -19.95 -11.22
CA ARG A 54 -1.10 -20.75 -11.16
C ARG A 54 -0.90 -22.08 -10.42
N GLU A 55 0.23 -22.75 -10.64
CA GLU A 55 0.58 -23.99 -9.91
C GLU A 55 0.83 -23.72 -8.43
N ALA A 56 1.50 -22.61 -8.11
CA ALA A 56 1.74 -22.18 -6.75
C ALA A 56 0.42 -21.87 -6.01
N VAL A 57 -0.50 -21.11 -6.62
CA VAL A 57 -1.82 -20.85 -6.01
C VAL A 57 -2.65 -22.12 -5.91
N LYS A 58 -2.52 -23.05 -6.87
CA LYS A 58 -3.14 -24.38 -6.77
C LYS A 58 -2.65 -25.13 -5.54
N GLU A 59 -1.34 -25.21 -5.33
CA GLU A 59 -0.74 -25.88 -4.17
C GLU A 59 -1.27 -25.30 -2.86
N ILE A 60 -1.32 -23.97 -2.76
CA ILE A 60 -1.86 -23.28 -1.58
C ILE A 60 -3.31 -23.69 -1.34
N THR A 61 -4.11 -23.68 -2.39
CA THR A 61 -5.54 -24.03 -2.32
C THR A 61 -5.73 -25.48 -1.93
N ASP A 62 -5.00 -26.41 -2.55
CA ASP A 62 -5.07 -27.84 -2.26
C ASP A 62 -4.63 -28.15 -0.83
N SER A 63 -3.54 -27.53 -0.36
CA SER A 63 -3.02 -27.69 1.00
C SER A 63 -3.91 -27.09 2.09
N SER A 64 -4.81 -26.16 1.73
CA SER A 64 -5.74 -25.56 2.69
C SER A 64 -6.77 -26.56 3.22
N GLY A 65 -7.15 -27.55 2.40
CA GLY A 65 -8.23 -28.49 2.69
C GLY A 65 -9.62 -27.85 2.78
N ASP A 66 -9.76 -26.56 2.47
CA ASP A 66 -11.04 -25.84 2.56
C ASP A 66 -11.88 -26.09 1.30
N GLY A 67 -13.07 -26.66 1.50
CA GLY A 67 -13.97 -27.04 0.41
C GLY A 67 -14.45 -25.87 -0.44
N ASP A 68 -14.60 -24.67 0.14
CA ASP A 68 -15.04 -23.49 -0.59
C ASP A 68 -13.94 -22.97 -1.51
N LEU A 69 -12.69 -22.91 -1.00
CA LEU A 69 -11.52 -22.51 -1.79
C LEU A 69 -11.25 -23.51 -2.93
N LEU A 70 -11.36 -24.81 -2.67
CA LEU A 70 -11.24 -25.85 -3.68
C LEU A 70 -12.31 -25.72 -4.77
N SER A 71 -13.56 -25.49 -4.39
CA SER A 71 -14.67 -25.27 -5.33
C SER A 71 -14.47 -24.02 -6.18
N GLU A 72 -13.99 -22.93 -5.57
CA GLU A 72 -13.69 -21.69 -6.28
C GLU A 72 -12.55 -21.86 -7.30
N TRP A 73 -11.51 -22.60 -6.91
CA TRP A 73 -10.40 -22.95 -7.79
C TRP A 73 -10.84 -23.83 -8.97
N GLN A 74 -11.56 -24.92 -8.71
CA GLN A 74 -12.08 -25.83 -9.74
C GLN A 74 -13.02 -25.11 -10.71
N GLY A 75 -13.84 -24.19 -10.18
CA GLY A 75 -14.73 -23.34 -10.97
C GLY A 75 -14.02 -22.27 -11.81
N ARG A 76 -12.69 -22.17 -11.78
CA ARG A 76 -11.88 -21.13 -12.45
C ARG A 76 -12.32 -19.70 -12.12
N LYS A 77 -12.74 -19.48 -10.87
CA LYS A 77 -13.23 -18.17 -10.39
C LYS A 77 -12.14 -17.33 -9.73
N VAL A 78 -10.96 -17.91 -9.48
CA VAL A 78 -9.77 -17.22 -8.97
C VAL A 78 -9.01 -16.61 -10.14
N GLU A 79 -8.85 -15.28 -10.13
CA GLU A 79 -8.07 -14.54 -11.11
C GLU A 79 -6.66 -14.26 -10.57
N ILE A 80 -5.64 -14.43 -11.40
CA ILE A 80 -4.23 -14.22 -11.02
C ILE A 80 -3.57 -13.33 -12.07
N HIS A 81 -3.04 -12.18 -11.65
CA HIS A 81 -2.43 -11.20 -12.54
C HIS A 81 -1.11 -10.66 -11.97
N CYS A 82 -0.16 -10.34 -12.84
CA CYS A 82 1.10 -9.70 -12.45
C CYS A 82 1.04 -8.20 -12.71
N TYR A 83 1.58 -7.39 -11.79
CA TYR A 83 1.59 -5.94 -11.88
C TYR A 83 3.01 -5.35 -11.73
N PRO A 84 3.41 -4.41 -12.62
CA PRO A 84 2.71 -4.01 -13.86
C PRO A 84 2.58 -5.15 -14.88
N GLU A 85 1.61 -5.08 -15.79
CA GLU A 85 1.38 -6.17 -16.76
C GLU A 85 2.60 -6.42 -17.66
N ILE A 86 3.27 -5.35 -18.07
CA ILE A 86 4.48 -5.42 -18.88
C ILE A 86 5.69 -5.55 -17.96
N ARG A 87 6.58 -6.49 -18.27
CA ARG A 87 7.87 -6.63 -17.60
C ARG A 87 8.70 -5.36 -17.78
N SER A 88 9.21 -4.86 -16.66
CA SER A 88 10.26 -3.85 -16.69
C SER A 88 11.63 -4.53 -16.72
N SER A 89 12.66 -3.83 -17.20
CA SER A 89 14.06 -4.26 -17.08
C SER A 89 14.60 -4.26 -15.64
N SER A 90 13.75 -3.95 -14.65
CA SER A 90 14.12 -3.99 -13.24
C SER A 90 14.43 -5.42 -12.80
N HIS A 91 15.45 -5.58 -11.98
CA HIS A 91 15.73 -6.84 -11.28
C HIS A 91 14.67 -7.20 -10.22
N ARG A 92 13.72 -6.30 -9.93
CA ARG A 92 12.69 -6.55 -8.92
C ARG A 92 11.52 -7.31 -9.55
N PRO A 93 11.14 -8.49 -9.03
CA PRO A 93 9.98 -9.21 -9.52
C PRO A 93 8.69 -8.42 -9.35
N ARG A 94 7.75 -8.62 -10.28
CA ARG A 94 6.42 -8.04 -10.22
C ARG A 94 5.60 -8.56 -9.05
N ILE A 95 4.60 -7.78 -8.66
CA ILE A 95 3.64 -8.17 -7.63
C ILE A 95 2.58 -9.04 -8.29
N ILE A 96 2.24 -10.16 -7.68
CA ILE A 96 1.15 -11.02 -8.13
C ILE A 96 -0.11 -10.61 -7.35
N GLU A 97 -1.18 -10.25 -8.04
CA GLU A 97 -2.49 -10.04 -7.46
C GLU A 97 -3.36 -11.29 -7.67
N ILE A 98 -3.87 -11.84 -6.58
CA ILE A 98 -4.81 -12.97 -6.58
C ILE A 98 -6.17 -12.42 -6.17
N THR A 99 -7.16 -12.49 -7.06
CA THR A 99 -8.51 -11.98 -6.81
C THR A 99 -9.47 -13.13 -6.63
N LEU A 100 -10.23 -13.11 -5.53
CA LEU A 100 -11.29 -14.08 -5.22
C LEU A 100 -12.66 -13.39 -5.32
N ARG A 101 -13.76 -14.15 -5.26
CA ARG A 101 -15.11 -13.59 -5.35
C ARG A 101 -15.55 -12.87 -4.10
N THR A 102 -15.17 -13.35 -2.93
CA THR A 102 -15.64 -12.83 -1.64
C THR A 102 -14.47 -12.48 -0.73
N GLN A 103 -14.75 -11.58 0.21
CA GLN A 103 -13.76 -11.18 1.20
C GLN A 103 -13.39 -12.35 2.12
N GLU A 104 -14.36 -13.20 2.47
CA GLU A 104 -14.15 -14.36 3.34
C GLU A 104 -13.18 -15.36 2.71
N LEU A 105 -13.37 -15.69 1.42
CA LEU A 105 -12.47 -16.58 0.69
C LEU A 105 -11.07 -15.99 0.62
N ARG A 106 -10.97 -14.67 0.37
CA ARG A 106 -9.70 -13.96 0.40
C ARG A 106 -9.02 -14.04 1.77
N ASP A 107 -9.75 -13.84 2.86
CA ASP A 107 -9.21 -13.87 4.21
C ASP A 107 -8.78 -15.30 4.60
N LYS A 108 -9.57 -16.33 4.24
CA LYS A 108 -9.20 -17.74 4.39
C LYS A 108 -7.91 -18.08 3.64
N LEU A 109 -7.84 -17.77 2.34
CA LEU A 109 -6.64 -18.05 1.54
C LEU A 109 -5.42 -17.29 2.08
N LEU A 110 -5.58 -16.02 2.43
CA LEU A 110 -4.50 -15.21 2.99
C LEU A 110 -4.00 -15.77 4.33
N ALA A 111 -4.89 -16.27 5.19
CA ALA A 111 -4.50 -16.92 6.44
C ALA A 111 -3.63 -18.15 6.17
N HIS A 112 -4.04 -19.00 5.22
CA HIS A 112 -3.23 -20.16 4.82
C HIS A 112 -1.87 -19.75 4.22
N MET A 113 -1.83 -18.74 3.35
CA MET A 113 -0.57 -18.22 2.81
C MET A 113 0.38 -17.73 3.91
N LYS A 114 -0.14 -17.15 5.00
CA LYS A 114 0.65 -16.68 6.14
C LYS A 114 1.15 -17.82 7.05
N MET A 115 0.47 -18.96 7.09
CA MET A 115 0.90 -20.13 7.87
C MET A 115 2.18 -20.77 7.29
N GLY A 116 2.49 -20.51 6.02
CA GLY A 116 3.70 -21.01 5.36
C GLY A 116 3.62 -22.51 5.02
N GLY A 117 4.74 -23.08 4.57
CA GLY A 117 4.85 -24.54 4.30
C GLY A 117 4.67 -24.98 2.84
N LEU A 118 4.58 -24.05 1.90
CA LEU A 118 4.41 -24.36 0.48
C LEU A 118 5.73 -24.82 -0.13
N SER A 119 5.70 -25.93 -0.87
CA SER A 119 6.88 -26.54 -1.49
C SER A 119 7.41 -25.73 -2.67
N LEU A 120 6.53 -25.18 -3.51
CA LEU A 120 6.92 -24.43 -4.71
C LEU A 120 7.59 -23.09 -4.37
N THR A 121 7.24 -22.48 -3.24
CA THR A 121 7.78 -21.17 -2.83
C THR A 121 8.84 -21.27 -1.74
N LYS A 122 9.33 -22.49 -1.41
CA LYS A 122 10.44 -22.68 -0.46
C LYS A 122 11.68 -21.86 -0.83
N ARG A 123 11.93 -21.68 -2.13
CA ARG A 123 13.06 -20.91 -2.65
C ARG A 123 12.86 -19.40 -2.53
N CYS A 124 11.61 -18.94 -2.52
CA CYS A 124 11.26 -17.53 -2.40
C CYS A 124 11.14 -17.13 -0.92
N VAL A 125 12.27 -17.18 -0.20
CA VAL A 125 12.35 -16.94 1.26
C VAL A 125 11.85 -15.55 1.65
N HIS A 126 11.96 -14.58 0.73
CA HIS A 126 11.50 -13.21 0.93
C HIS A 126 10.07 -12.96 0.43
N SER A 127 9.38 -14.00 -0.05
CA SER A 127 8.02 -13.86 -0.53
C SER A 127 7.04 -13.70 0.62
N TYR A 128 6.05 -12.81 0.48
CA TYR A 128 5.02 -12.61 1.48
C TYR A 128 3.70 -12.16 0.83
N ALA A 129 2.59 -12.59 1.42
CA ALA A 129 1.25 -12.25 0.99
C ALA A 129 0.60 -11.23 1.94
N ARG A 130 -0.15 -10.27 1.37
CA ARG A 130 -0.89 -9.26 2.12
C ARG A 130 -2.20 -8.90 1.43
N LYS A 131 -3.14 -8.33 2.19
CA LYS A 131 -4.34 -7.70 1.62
C LYS A 131 -3.95 -6.56 0.69
N VAL A 132 -4.66 -6.41 -0.43
CA VAL A 132 -4.58 -5.20 -1.25
C VAL A 132 -5.38 -4.09 -0.57
N HIS A 133 -4.71 -3.03 -0.16
CA HIS A 133 -5.40 -1.88 0.42
C HIS A 133 -6.11 -1.04 -0.65
N THR A 134 -7.30 -0.58 -0.31
CA THR A 134 -8.01 0.44 -1.09
C THR A 134 -7.27 1.77 -1.03
N ARG A 135 -7.63 2.71 -1.92
CA ARG A 135 -7.02 4.05 -1.90
C ARG A 135 -7.27 4.77 -0.57
N GLY A 136 -8.49 4.69 -0.05
CA GLY A 136 -8.85 5.27 1.25
C GLY A 136 -8.09 4.63 2.42
N GLU A 137 -7.91 3.31 2.41
CA GLU A 137 -7.08 2.62 3.43
C GLU A 137 -5.61 3.08 3.36
N LEU A 138 -5.04 3.24 2.15
CA LEU A 138 -3.66 3.73 1.98
C LEU A 138 -3.49 5.18 2.44
N GLU A 139 -4.46 6.05 2.16
CA GLU A 139 -4.47 7.44 2.61
C GLU A 139 -4.57 7.53 4.14
N TYR A 140 -5.43 6.71 4.73
CA TYR A 140 -5.55 6.58 6.18
C TYR A 140 -4.25 6.08 6.82
N ASP A 141 -3.67 5.01 6.29
CA ASP A 141 -2.39 4.45 6.70
C ASP A 141 -1.24 5.48 6.63
N ARG A 142 -1.18 6.28 5.55
CA ARG A 142 -0.23 7.41 5.43
C ARG A 142 -0.45 8.46 6.52
N THR A 143 -1.69 8.75 6.87
CA THR A 143 -2.06 9.71 7.91
C THR A 143 -1.64 9.20 9.29
N LEU A 144 -1.87 7.92 9.58
CA LEU A 144 -1.39 7.27 10.80
C LEU A 144 0.13 7.28 10.91
N ARG A 145 0.85 7.03 9.81
CA ARG A 145 2.32 7.06 9.83
C ARG A 145 2.86 8.45 10.11
N LYS A 146 2.26 9.49 9.55
CA LYS A 146 2.59 10.88 9.88
C LYS A 146 2.36 11.16 11.37
N LYS A 147 1.22 10.76 11.92
CA LYS A 147 0.89 10.91 13.34
C LYS A 147 1.87 10.15 14.24
N ALA A 148 2.17 8.89 13.93
CA ALA A 148 3.15 8.10 14.66
C ALA A 148 4.56 8.72 14.60
N GLY A 149 4.96 9.26 13.45
CA GLY A 149 6.21 9.99 13.29
C GLY A 149 6.33 11.19 14.22
N LEU A 150 5.26 12.00 14.32
CA LEU A 150 5.22 13.14 15.25
C LEU A 150 5.32 12.69 16.71
N LEU A 151 4.59 11.63 17.10
CA LEU A 151 4.68 11.07 18.44
C LEU A 151 6.11 10.56 18.76
N ASN A 152 6.76 9.92 17.79
CA ASN A 152 8.15 9.47 17.94
C ASN A 152 9.15 10.63 18.05
N GLN A 153 8.91 11.71 17.32
CA GLN A 153 9.73 12.92 17.41
C GLN A 153 9.60 13.57 18.79
N GLN A 154 8.40 13.62 19.35
CA GLN A 154 8.15 14.11 20.72
C GLN A 154 8.86 13.26 21.78
N GLU A 155 8.89 11.94 21.59
CA GLU A 155 9.59 11.01 22.49
C GLU A 155 11.11 10.98 22.27
N GLY A 156 11.62 11.54 21.17
CA GLY A 156 13.02 11.49 20.78
C GLY A 156 13.53 10.10 20.38
N ARG A 157 12.62 9.12 20.18
CA ARG A 157 12.94 7.73 19.81
C ARG A 157 11.75 7.04 19.15
N LEU A 158 11.99 5.92 18.50
CA LEU A 158 10.96 5.11 17.85
C LEU A 158 10.17 4.30 18.89
N VAL A 159 8.99 4.81 19.26
CA VAL A 159 8.05 4.23 20.24
C VAL A 159 6.76 3.74 19.59
N TYR A 160 6.28 4.43 18.56
CA TYR A 160 4.99 4.21 17.92
C TYR A 160 5.19 3.73 16.47
N VAL A 161 4.49 2.66 16.10
CA VAL A 161 4.50 2.11 14.74
C VAL A 161 3.08 1.87 14.26
N VAL A 162 2.87 1.94 12.94
CA VAL A 162 1.57 1.63 12.34
C VAL A 162 1.53 0.16 11.92
N ARG A 163 0.53 -0.58 12.39
CA ARG A 163 0.20 -1.95 11.96
C ARG A 163 -1.30 -2.09 11.82
N ASP A 164 -1.75 -2.79 10.79
CA ASP A 164 -3.17 -3.09 10.55
C ASP A 164 -4.09 -1.86 10.68
N LEU A 165 -3.68 -0.73 10.08
CA LEU A 165 -4.39 0.56 10.14
C LEU A 165 -4.61 1.09 11.56
N SER A 166 -3.71 0.81 12.50
CA SER A 166 -3.73 1.34 13.85
C SER A 166 -2.32 1.68 14.35
N ILE A 167 -2.22 2.59 15.33
CA ILE A 167 -0.95 2.97 15.93
C ILE A 167 -0.71 2.10 17.17
N HIS A 168 0.37 1.33 17.15
CA HIS A 168 0.82 0.51 18.27
C HIS A 168 2.02 1.12 18.96
N LYS A 169 2.05 1.02 20.28
CA LYS A 169 3.22 1.31 21.11
C LYS A 169 4.14 0.10 21.20
N LEU A 170 5.41 0.26 20.87
CA LEU A 170 6.44 -0.76 21.00
C LEU A 170 6.77 -1.00 22.46
N LYS A 171 6.94 -2.28 22.83
CA LYS A 171 7.42 -2.69 24.16
C LYS A 171 8.87 -2.23 24.40
N ASN A 172 9.70 -2.35 23.37
CA ASN A 172 11.11 -1.98 23.39
C ASN A 172 11.33 -0.84 22.38
N PRO A 173 11.32 0.43 22.83
CA PRO A 173 11.58 1.57 21.97
C PRO A 173 13.00 1.52 21.37
N CYS A 174 13.12 1.84 20.09
CA CYS A 174 14.41 1.89 19.41
C CYS A 174 14.92 3.33 19.33
N ALA A 175 16.22 3.54 19.56
CA ALA A 175 16.82 4.85 19.32
C ALA A 175 16.74 5.20 17.83
N PHE A 176 16.58 6.48 17.50
CA PHE A 176 16.78 6.90 16.13
C PHE A 176 18.23 6.64 15.72
N PRO A 177 18.48 6.26 14.45
CA PRO A 177 19.85 6.21 13.94
C PRO A 177 20.48 7.58 14.18
N ARG A 178 21.60 7.61 14.91
CA ARG A 178 22.38 8.84 15.05
C ARG A 178 22.75 9.27 13.64
N SER A 179 22.33 10.46 13.23
CA SER A 179 22.91 11.09 12.05
C SER A 179 24.41 11.09 12.29
N ASN A 180 25.17 10.38 11.46
CA ASN A 180 26.62 10.52 11.45
C ASN A 180 26.92 11.94 10.96
N GLU A 181 26.85 12.92 11.86
CA GLU A 181 27.56 14.18 11.71
C GLU A 181 29.04 13.81 11.73
N LYS A 182 29.58 13.55 10.54
CA LYS A 182 31.02 13.46 10.36
C LYS A 182 31.58 14.82 10.74
N GLN A 183 32.32 14.83 11.85
CA GLN A 183 33.51 15.64 12.00
C GLN A 183 34.27 15.64 10.65
N ASN A 184 34.50 16.82 10.07
CA ASN A 184 35.77 17.20 9.46
C ASN A 184 35.71 18.67 9.03
N GLY A 185 36.56 19.48 9.66
CA GLY A 185 36.86 20.83 9.21
C GLY A 185 37.58 20.84 7.86
N ASN A 186 37.44 21.96 7.15
CA ASN A 186 38.15 22.38 5.93
C ASN A 186 38.08 21.48 4.69
N ALA A 187 37.21 21.85 3.73
CA ALA A 187 37.63 22.42 2.41
C ALA A 187 36.43 22.65 1.45
N ASN A 188 36.22 23.93 1.11
CA ASN A 188 35.60 24.56 -0.06
C ASN A 188 34.12 24.28 -0.52
N PRO A 189 33.41 25.32 -1.01
CA PRO A 189 31.95 25.31 -1.21
C PRO A 189 31.55 24.83 -2.61
N GLY A 190 30.90 23.67 -2.68
CA GLY A 190 30.12 23.22 -3.83
C GLY A 190 28.65 23.12 -3.42
N SER A 191 27.85 24.08 -3.89
CA SER A 191 26.42 24.27 -3.61
C SER A 191 25.59 22.98 -3.70
N ILE A 192 25.17 22.45 -2.55
CA ILE A 192 23.99 21.60 -2.42
C ILE A 192 23.08 22.33 -1.43
N ARG A 193 22.00 22.92 -1.96
CA ARG A 193 20.98 23.62 -1.20
C ARG A 193 20.37 22.67 -0.17
N SER A 194 20.75 22.86 1.10
CA SER A 194 20.00 22.37 2.24
C SER A 194 18.61 23.00 2.19
N VAL A 195 17.57 22.18 2.05
CA VAL A 195 16.21 22.63 2.34
C VAL A 195 16.12 22.77 3.86
N THR A 196 16.39 23.96 4.34
CA THR A 196 16.02 24.40 5.69
C THR A 196 14.49 24.39 5.76
N CYS A 197 13.94 23.43 6.50
CA CYS A 197 12.57 23.56 6.97
C CYS A 197 12.58 24.61 8.09
N ASN A 198 12.36 25.86 7.70
CA ASN A 198 12.05 26.94 8.62
C ASN A 198 10.91 26.49 9.53
N SER A 199 11.05 26.80 10.82
CA SER A 199 10.03 26.67 11.85
C SER A 199 8.79 27.48 11.45
N VAL A 200 7.86 26.84 10.74
CA VAL A 200 6.54 27.39 10.50
C VAL A 200 5.70 27.10 11.74
N ALA A 201 5.08 28.14 12.28
CA ALA A 201 4.15 28.07 13.41
C ALA A 201 3.17 26.89 13.25
N LYS A 202 2.93 26.19 14.37
CA LYS A 202 2.01 25.05 14.48
C LYS A 202 0.70 25.34 13.71
N PRO A 203 0.38 24.62 12.63
CA PRO A 203 -0.96 24.67 12.10
C PRO A 203 -1.87 23.90 13.04
N ASP A 204 -2.99 24.51 13.42
CA ASP A 204 -4.04 23.84 14.16
C ASP A 204 -4.70 22.80 13.26
N TYR A 205 -4.48 21.51 13.59
CA TYR A 205 -4.89 20.39 12.75
C TYR A 205 -6.42 20.23 12.67
N GLN A 206 -7.18 20.84 13.59
CA GLN A 206 -8.63 20.91 13.47
C GLN A 206 -9.06 21.74 12.26
N VAL A 207 -8.31 22.82 11.96
CA VAL A 207 -8.57 23.72 10.83
C VAL A 207 -8.16 23.08 9.50
N LEU A 208 -7.08 22.31 9.47
CA LEU A 208 -6.68 21.58 8.25
C LEU A 208 -7.65 20.43 7.91
N LEU A 209 -8.20 19.74 8.92
CA LEU A 209 -9.19 18.70 8.71
C LEU A 209 -10.55 19.28 8.26
N SER A 210 -10.96 20.44 8.79
CA SER A 210 -12.20 21.11 8.37
C SER A 210 -12.09 21.72 6.96
N GLN A 211 -10.97 22.36 6.61
CA GLN A 211 -10.75 22.93 5.27
C GLN A 211 -10.70 21.85 4.18
N TYR A 212 -10.24 20.64 4.50
CA TYR A 212 -10.30 19.49 3.57
C TYR A 212 -11.72 18.91 3.45
N ALA A 213 -12.53 18.99 4.50
CA ALA A 213 -13.94 18.59 4.47
C ALA A 213 -14.79 19.56 3.64
N GLU A 214 -14.60 20.88 3.82
CA GLU A 214 -15.32 21.92 3.05
C GLU A 214 -15.00 21.88 1.55
N ARG A 215 -13.77 21.54 1.17
CA ARG A 215 -13.38 21.42 -0.25
C ARG A 215 -14.03 20.22 -0.96
N LEU A 216 -14.65 19.28 -0.22
CA LEU A 216 -15.38 18.13 -0.76
C LEU A 216 -16.90 18.36 -0.85
N GLU A 217 -17.40 19.49 -0.33
CA GLU A 217 -18.83 19.85 -0.35
C GLU A 217 -19.22 20.83 -1.46
N SER A 218 -18.27 21.31 -2.27
CA SER A 218 -18.59 22.21 -3.40
C SER A 218 -18.88 21.41 -4.67
N PRO A 219 -20.14 21.37 -5.17
CA PRO A 219 -20.43 20.89 -6.51
C PRO A 219 -20.09 22.00 -7.51
N GLN A 220 -19.66 21.60 -8.71
CA GLN A 220 -19.29 22.43 -9.87
C GLN A 220 -17.80 22.82 -9.93
N HIS A 221 -17.01 22.03 -10.68
CA HIS A 221 -16.17 22.65 -11.70
C HIS A 221 -16.04 21.72 -12.91
N VAL A 222 -16.48 22.28 -14.02
CA VAL A 222 -16.55 21.73 -15.37
C VAL A 222 -15.17 21.25 -15.82
N LEU A 223 -15.09 20.00 -16.27
CA LEU A 223 -13.93 19.46 -16.98
C LEU A 223 -13.71 20.29 -18.27
N PRO A 224 -12.48 20.76 -18.56
CA PRO A 224 -12.17 21.28 -19.88
C PRO A 224 -12.28 20.14 -20.90
N ARG A 225 -13.20 20.30 -21.86
CA ARG A 225 -13.30 19.45 -23.04
C ARG A 225 -11.98 19.54 -23.81
N TYR A 226 -11.23 18.46 -23.87
CA TYR A 226 -10.18 18.32 -24.89
C TYR A 226 -10.86 18.10 -26.23
N SER A 227 -10.90 19.19 -27.01
CA SER A 227 -11.37 19.22 -28.38
C SER A 227 -10.37 18.49 -29.27
N THR A 228 -10.81 17.41 -29.91
CA THR A 228 -10.16 16.77 -31.05
C THR A 228 -10.00 17.79 -32.18
N ARG A 229 -8.76 18.16 -32.49
CA ARG A 229 -8.41 18.83 -33.75
C ARG A 229 -7.59 17.86 -34.59
N LEU A 230 -8.28 17.21 -35.54
CA LEU A 230 -7.64 16.69 -36.75
C LEU A 230 -6.97 17.88 -37.47
N SER A 231 -5.67 17.78 -37.70
CA SER A 231 -4.97 18.62 -38.67
C SER A 231 -4.41 17.71 -39.74
N SER A 232 -5.15 17.64 -40.85
CA SER A 232 -4.63 17.22 -42.14
C SER A 232 -3.62 18.27 -42.61
N GLN A 233 -2.34 17.92 -42.69
CA GLN A 233 -1.41 18.62 -43.58
C GLN A 233 -1.46 17.95 -44.94
N ARG A 234 -2.06 18.66 -45.92
CA ARG A 234 -1.83 18.44 -47.34
C ARG A 234 -0.57 19.21 -47.73
N HIS A 235 0.38 18.53 -48.35
CA HIS A 235 1.45 19.18 -49.11
C HIS A 235 0.93 19.59 -50.50
N PRO A 236 1.32 20.76 -51.04
CA PRO A 236 1.13 21.10 -52.44
C PRO A 236 2.22 20.44 -53.31
N PRO A 237 1.96 20.19 -54.61
CA PRO A 237 2.93 19.65 -55.54
C PRO A 237 3.80 20.78 -56.11
N SER A 238 5.11 20.52 -56.22
CA SER A 238 6.06 21.33 -56.95
C SER A 238 6.89 20.40 -57.84
N GLY A 239 6.78 20.54 -59.16
CA GLY A 239 7.82 20.10 -60.10
C GLY A 239 7.42 19.04 -61.13
N HIS A 240 7.15 19.57 -62.34
CA HIS A 240 7.13 18.95 -63.68
C HIS A 240 5.96 18.04 -64.08
#